data_AF-F4WDC1-F1
#
_entry.id   AF-F4WDC1-F1
#
_cell.length_a   1.000
_cell.length_b   1.000
_cell.length_c   1.000
_cell.angle_alpha   90.00
_cell.angle_beta   90.00
_cell.angle_gamma   90.00
#
_symmetry.space_group_name_H-M   'P 1'
#
loop_
_entity.id
_entity.type
_entity.pdbx_description
1 polymer ?
#
loop_
_entity_poly.entity_id
_entity_poly.type
_entity_poly.pdbx_seq_one_letter_code
_entity_poly.pdbx_strand_id
1 'polypeptide(L)'
;MSVYEPNSRHLREVLIFCFNMKKSANEAHRMLSNTYDEVAISERTCGEWFQRFKNGDFDVEDRHSSGREKVFEDAELEALLDQDSYQNQEELARLLGVTQQAISKRFKVMRMIQKQGNWVPYELKPRDVEWRLFACEQLLERQRRKGFLHRIVTKNGFITITPSTENHGEFPIMLPRRRQTEYSRLQGHALYLMGPAWRSVL
;
A
#
# COMPACT_ATOMS: atom_id res chain seq x y z
N MET A 1 -41.43 -15.71 23.41
CA MET A 1 -40.69 -14.58 23.99
C MET A 1 -39.27 -14.67 23.47
N SER A 2 -38.75 -13.64 22.81
CA SER A 2 -37.34 -13.62 22.41
C SER A 2 -36.49 -13.50 23.68
N VAL A 3 -35.66 -14.50 23.95
CA VAL A 3 -34.68 -14.46 25.05
C VAL A 3 -33.52 -13.58 24.57
N TYR A 4 -33.19 -12.55 25.34
CA TYR A 4 -32.06 -11.68 25.02
C TYR A 4 -30.75 -12.43 25.34
N GLU A 5 -29.92 -12.64 24.32
CA GLU A 5 -28.58 -13.20 24.48
C GLU A 5 -27.58 -12.07 24.76
N PRO A 6 -26.95 -12.04 25.94
CA PRO A 6 -26.03 -10.97 26.30
C PRO A 6 -24.71 -11.09 25.55
N ASN A 7 -24.21 -9.97 25.05
CA ASN A 7 -22.87 -9.89 24.46
C ASN A 7 -21.79 -9.82 25.57
N SER A 8 -20.55 -10.24 25.27
CA SER A 8 -19.40 -10.21 26.19
C SER A 8 -19.18 -8.83 26.83
N ARG A 9 -19.34 -7.75 26.04
CA ARG A 9 -19.26 -6.37 26.52
C ARG A 9 -20.35 -6.04 27.54
N HIS A 10 -21.60 -6.41 27.25
CA HIS A 10 -22.74 -6.18 28.15
C HIS A 10 -22.51 -6.87 29.49
N LEU A 11 -22.03 -8.11 29.48
CA LEU A 11 -21.72 -8.84 30.72
C LEU A 11 -20.63 -8.13 31.55
N ARG A 12 -19.62 -7.51 30.92
CA ARG A 12 -18.59 -6.72 31.63
C ARG A 12 -19.13 -5.43 32.22
N GLU A 13 -20.03 -4.75 31.51
CA GLU A 13 -20.72 -3.55 32.03
C GLU A 13 -21.57 -3.90 33.26
N VAL A 14 -22.26 -5.04 33.24
CA VAL A 14 -23.00 -5.56 34.41
C VAL A 14 -22.06 -5.90 35.57
N LEU A 15 -20.86 -6.44 35.31
CA LEU A 15 -19.86 -6.68 36.36
C LEU A 15 -19.40 -5.37 37.04
N ILE A 16 -19.24 -4.27 36.28
CA ILE A 16 -18.93 -2.95 36.84
C ILE A 16 -20.08 -2.49 37.75
N PHE A 17 -21.32 -2.66 37.31
CA PHE A 17 -22.49 -2.35 38.13
C PHE A 17 -22.50 -3.14 39.44
N CYS A 18 -22.24 -4.45 39.41
CA CYS A 18 -22.12 -5.28 40.62
C CYS A 18 -20.97 -4.83 41.53
N PHE A 19 -19.83 -4.44 40.97
CA PHE A 19 -18.69 -3.91 41.72
C PHE A 19 -19.04 -2.59 42.45
N ASN A 20 -19.76 -1.69 41.77
CA ASN A 20 -20.25 -0.44 42.35
C ASN A 20 -21.26 -0.67 43.47
N MET A 21 -22.08 -1.72 43.37
CA MET A 21 -22.98 -2.18 44.45
C MET A 21 -22.26 -2.86 45.63
N LYS A 22 -20.92 -2.89 45.65
CA LYS A 22 -20.10 -3.54 46.69
C LYS A 22 -20.35 -5.05 46.82
N LYS A 23 -20.78 -5.70 45.74
CA LYS A 23 -20.88 -7.17 45.69
C LYS A 23 -19.51 -7.80 45.52
N SER A 24 -19.37 -9.04 45.98
CA SER A 24 -18.18 -9.86 45.69
C SER A 24 -18.25 -10.46 44.28
N ALA A 25 -17.11 -10.89 43.73
CA ALA A 25 -17.04 -11.55 42.43
C ALA A 25 -17.94 -12.80 42.38
N ASN A 26 -18.02 -13.56 43.47
CA ASN A 26 -18.82 -14.78 43.55
C ASN A 26 -20.32 -14.46 43.59
N GLU A 27 -20.71 -13.39 44.28
CA GLU A 27 -22.11 -12.91 44.26
C GLU A 27 -22.51 -12.39 42.88
N ALA A 28 -21.64 -11.62 42.22
CA ALA A 28 -21.87 -11.13 40.87
C ALA A 28 -22.01 -12.29 39.86
N HIS A 29 -21.13 -13.30 39.96
CA HIS A 29 -21.24 -14.52 39.15
C HIS A 29 -22.57 -15.25 39.39
N ARG A 30 -22.97 -15.46 40.64
CA ARG A 30 -24.28 -16.09 40.96
C ARG A 30 -25.46 -15.30 40.40
N MET A 31 -25.42 -13.96 40.50
CA MET A 31 -26.46 -13.10 39.92
C MET A 31 -26.50 -13.27 38.40
N LEU A 32 -25.36 -13.19 37.72
CA LEU A 32 -25.29 -13.35 36.27
C LEU A 32 -25.77 -14.73 35.81
N SER A 33 -25.30 -15.82 36.44
CA SER A 33 -25.73 -17.19 36.11
C SER A 33 -27.22 -17.38 36.30
N ASN A 34 -27.81 -16.80 37.34
CA ASN A 34 -29.27 -16.88 37.58
C ASN A 34 -30.10 -16.06 36.57
N THR A 35 -29.50 -15.07 35.89
CA THR A 35 -30.23 -14.13 35.04
C THR A 35 -30.07 -14.45 33.55
N TYR A 36 -28.90 -14.99 33.16
CA TYR A 36 -28.52 -15.21 31.76
C TYR A 36 -28.20 -16.69 31.43
N ASP A 37 -28.40 -17.63 32.37
CA ASP A 37 -28.14 -19.08 32.20
C ASP A 37 -26.70 -19.40 31.70
N GLU A 38 -26.50 -20.48 30.93
CA GLU A 38 -25.19 -21.01 30.48
C GLU A 38 -24.32 -20.05 29.65
N VAL A 39 -24.82 -18.87 29.28
CA VAL A 39 -24.06 -17.81 28.59
C VAL A 39 -23.23 -16.97 29.59
N ALA A 40 -23.33 -17.27 30.88
CA ALA A 40 -22.66 -16.52 31.94
C ALA A 40 -21.12 -16.65 31.93
N ILE A 41 -20.45 -15.53 32.20
CA ILE A 41 -19.00 -15.44 32.40
C ILE A 41 -18.56 -16.44 33.48
N SER A 42 -17.50 -17.22 33.19
CA SER A 42 -16.93 -18.17 34.17
C SER A 42 -16.52 -17.48 35.48
N GLU A 43 -16.59 -18.19 36.60
CA GLU A 43 -16.20 -17.65 37.92
C GLU A 43 -14.77 -17.08 37.90
N ARG A 44 -13.84 -17.75 37.21
CA ARG A 44 -12.46 -17.28 37.04
C ARG A 44 -12.39 -15.94 36.32
N THR A 45 -13.08 -15.81 35.19
CA THR A 45 -13.10 -14.58 34.40
C THR A 45 -13.75 -13.45 35.20
N CYS A 46 -14.81 -13.73 35.96
CA CYS A 46 -15.42 -12.76 36.89
C CYS A 46 -14.39 -12.27 37.93
N GLY A 47 -13.62 -13.18 38.53
CA GLY A 47 -12.55 -12.82 39.47
C GLY A 47 -11.47 -11.94 38.86
N GLU A 48 -11.03 -12.25 37.64
CA GLU A 48 -10.03 -11.46 36.90
C GLU A 48 -10.52 -10.03 36.62
N TRP A 49 -11.79 -9.86 36.21
CA TRP A 49 -12.41 -8.54 36.03
C TRP A 49 -12.51 -7.75 37.33
N PHE A 50 -12.97 -8.40 38.41
CA PHE A 50 -13.03 -7.76 39.73
C PHE A 50 -11.66 -7.30 40.22
N GLN A 51 -10.59 -8.05 39.90
CA GLN A 51 -9.23 -7.64 40.23
C GLN A 51 -8.80 -6.41 39.41
N ARG A 52 -9.19 -6.32 38.13
CA ARG A 52 -8.95 -5.12 37.30
C ARG A 52 -9.67 -3.90 37.85
N PHE A 53 -10.93 -4.03 38.24
CA PHE A 53 -11.70 -2.94 38.83
C PHE A 53 -11.11 -2.44 40.15
N LYS A 54 -10.56 -3.35 40.98
CA LYS A 54 -9.79 -2.97 42.18
C LYS A 54 -8.53 -2.18 41.87
N ASN A 55 -7.91 -2.42 40.72
CA ASN A 55 -6.74 -1.68 40.24
C ASN A 55 -7.13 -0.35 39.55
N GLY A 56 -8.42 -0.01 39.49
CA GLY A 56 -8.92 1.22 38.87
C GLY A 56 -9.06 1.15 37.35
N ASP A 57 -8.91 -0.02 36.74
CA ASP A 57 -9.09 -0.23 35.30
C ASP A 57 -10.53 -0.67 35.02
N PHE A 58 -11.36 0.26 34.52
CA PHE A 58 -12.77 0.07 34.18
C PHE A 58 -13.02 -0.03 32.67
N ASP A 59 -11.97 -0.21 31.85
CA ASP A 59 -12.14 -0.39 30.42
C ASP A 59 -12.80 -1.74 30.10
N VAL A 60 -14.01 -1.70 29.53
CA VAL A 60 -14.80 -2.90 29.18
C VAL A 60 -14.40 -3.48 27.83
N GLU A 61 -13.68 -2.72 27.02
CA GLU A 61 -13.19 -3.20 25.74
C GLU A 61 -12.12 -4.27 25.94
N ASP A 62 -12.10 -5.27 25.06
CA ASP A 62 -10.90 -6.09 24.96
C ASP A 62 -9.78 -5.16 24.53
N ARG A 63 -8.79 -4.94 25.43
CA ARG A 63 -7.51 -4.36 25.04
C ARG A 63 -7.15 -5.06 23.76
N HIS A 64 -7.10 -4.31 22.65
CA HIS A 64 -6.62 -4.84 21.39
C HIS A 64 -5.31 -5.51 21.75
N SER A 65 -5.29 -6.84 21.66
CA SER A 65 -4.07 -7.59 21.89
C SER A 65 -3.06 -6.87 21.02
N SER A 66 -2.13 -6.16 21.63
CA SER A 66 -1.00 -5.56 20.96
C SER A 66 -0.20 -6.76 20.50
N GLY A 67 -0.69 -7.38 19.43
CA GLY A 67 -0.27 -8.68 18.97
C GLY A 67 1.18 -8.49 18.61
N ARG A 68 2.04 -9.25 19.32
CA ARG A 68 3.48 -9.42 19.10
C ARG A 68 4.18 -8.19 18.55
N GLU A 69 4.96 -7.52 19.41
CA GLU A 69 5.84 -6.39 19.05
C GLU A 69 6.35 -6.47 17.62
N LYS A 70 6.22 -5.37 16.88
CA LYS A 70 6.72 -5.26 15.51
C LYS A 70 8.19 -5.69 15.52
N VAL A 71 8.51 -6.73 14.76
CA VAL A 71 9.87 -7.28 14.70
C VAL A 71 10.83 -6.33 13.98
N PHE A 72 10.28 -5.38 13.20
CA PHE A 72 11.02 -4.31 12.50
C PHE A 72 10.08 -3.13 12.19
N GLU A 73 10.64 -1.94 12.00
CA GLU A 73 9.89 -0.71 11.71
C GLU A 73 9.54 -0.57 10.22
N ASP A 74 8.41 0.08 9.92
CA ASP A 74 7.97 0.29 8.52
C ASP A 74 8.97 1.13 7.72
N ALA A 75 9.57 2.12 8.38
CA ALA A 75 10.54 3.01 7.76
C ALA A 75 11.79 2.25 7.28
N GLU A 76 12.20 1.19 7.97
CA GLU A 76 13.35 0.38 7.56
C GLU A 76 13.04 -0.43 6.30
N LEU A 77 11.84 -1.01 6.23
CA LEU A 77 11.38 -1.74 5.05
C LEU A 77 11.17 -0.82 3.84
N GLU A 78 10.64 0.38 4.05
CA GLU A 78 10.50 1.40 3.00
C GLU A 78 11.87 1.86 2.47
N ALA A 79 12.82 2.13 3.36
CA ALA A 79 14.17 2.55 2.95
C ALA A 79 14.90 1.50 2.10
N LEU A 80 14.70 0.20 2.37
CA LEU A 80 15.25 -0.88 1.55
C LEU A 80 14.61 -0.93 0.15
N LEU A 81 13.30 -0.68 0.07
CA LEU A 81 12.58 -0.65 -1.22
C LEU A 81 12.91 0.59 -2.06
N ASP A 82 13.16 1.72 -1.42
CA ASP A 82 13.59 2.95 -2.11
C ASP A 82 14.99 2.83 -2.73
N GLN A 83 15.86 2.01 -2.12
CA GLN A 83 17.18 1.71 -2.67
C GLN A 83 17.10 0.77 -3.86
N ASP A 84 16.32 -0.31 -3.74
CA ASP A 84 16.16 -1.28 -4.81
C ASP A 84 14.75 -1.90 -4.81
N SER A 85 13.92 -1.42 -5.72
CA SER A 85 12.55 -1.87 -5.88
C SER A 85 12.41 -3.30 -6.44
N TYR A 86 13.50 -3.93 -6.88
CA TYR A 86 13.51 -5.27 -7.50
C TYR A 86 13.74 -6.42 -6.52
N GLN A 87 13.97 -6.12 -5.24
CA GLN A 87 14.35 -7.14 -4.26
C GLN A 87 13.24 -8.17 -4.03
N ASN A 88 13.66 -9.42 -3.85
CA ASN A 88 12.75 -10.50 -3.51
C ASN A 88 12.38 -10.46 -2.02
N GLN A 89 11.20 -10.97 -1.66
CA GLN A 89 10.74 -10.99 -0.27
C GLN A 89 11.68 -11.79 0.64
N GLU A 90 12.38 -12.78 0.09
CA GLU A 90 13.34 -13.62 0.82
C GLU A 90 14.66 -12.89 1.11
N GLU A 91 15.14 -12.06 0.20
CA GLU A 91 16.33 -11.22 0.42
C GLU A 91 16.04 -10.16 1.48
N LEU A 92 14.88 -9.50 1.38
CA LEU A 92 14.42 -8.58 2.42
C LEU A 92 14.28 -9.28 3.77
N ALA A 93 13.82 -10.54 3.78
CA ALA A 93 13.69 -11.33 5.00
C ALA A 93 15.05 -11.59 5.64
N ARG A 94 16.04 -11.92 4.82
CA ARG A 94 17.42 -12.16 5.25
C ARG A 94 18.09 -10.88 5.77
N LEU A 95 17.87 -9.74 5.12
CA LEU A 95 18.40 -8.44 5.52
C LEU A 95 17.83 -7.97 6.86
N LEU A 96 16.52 -8.12 7.05
CA LEU A 96 15.81 -7.72 8.27
C LEU A 96 15.83 -8.79 9.36
N GLY A 97 16.44 -9.97 9.12
CA GLY A 97 16.49 -11.07 10.09
C GLY A 97 15.12 -11.66 10.43
N VAL A 98 14.14 -11.53 9.54
CA VAL A 98 12.74 -11.92 9.77
C VAL A 98 12.34 -13.09 8.88
N THR A 99 11.17 -13.67 9.14
CA THR A 99 10.60 -14.67 8.23
C THR A 99 9.96 -13.99 7.02
N GLN A 100 10.03 -14.64 5.86
CA GLN A 100 9.38 -14.17 4.63
C GLN A 100 7.86 -13.94 4.81
N GLN A 101 7.22 -14.72 5.69
CA GLN A 101 5.81 -14.52 6.05
C GLN A 101 5.55 -13.19 6.79
N ALA A 102 6.48 -12.75 7.64
CA ALA A 102 6.35 -11.47 8.34
C ALA A 102 6.34 -10.30 7.34
N ILE A 103 7.22 -10.36 6.34
CA ILE A 103 7.29 -9.37 5.26
C ILE A 103 6.03 -9.41 4.39
N SER A 104 5.58 -10.60 4.00
CA SER A 104 4.34 -10.74 3.21
C SER A 104 3.12 -10.18 3.95
N LYS A 105 2.99 -10.45 5.26
CA LYS A 105 1.96 -9.84 6.10
C LYS A 105 2.11 -8.33 6.16
N ARG A 106 3.34 -7.83 6.27
CA ARG A 106 3.60 -6.39 6.36
C ARG A 106 3.25 -5.64 5.09
N PHE A 107 3.60 -6.19 3.92
CA PHE A 107 3.19 -5.63 2.63
C PHE A 107 1.68 -5.55 2.46
N LYS A 108 0.93 -6.52 2.97
CA LYS A 108 -0.54 -6.45 2.98
C LYS A 108 -1.05 -5.28 3.83
N VAL A 109 -0.46 -5.05 5.00
CA VAL A 109 -0.82 -3.93 5.89
C VAL A 109 -0.48 -2.59 5.23
N MET A 110 0.71 -2.47 4.63
CA MET A 110 1.16 -1.28 3.88
C MET A 110 0.45 -1.12 2.53
N ARG A 111 -0.41 -2.06 2.15
CA ARG A 111 -1.14 -2.10 0.87
C ARG A 111 -0.20 -2.02 -0.34
N MET A 112 0.98 -2.60 -0.23
CA MET A 112 1.93 -2.74 -1.34
C MET A 112 1.50 -3.90 -2.26
N ILE A 113 1.69 -3.73 -3.56
CA ILE A 113 1.41 -4.77 -4.56
C ILE A 113 2.63 -4.99 -5.44
N GLN A 114 2.86 -6.25 -5.76
CA GLN A 114 3.84 -6.67 -6.74
C GLN A 114 3.30 -6.44 -8.17
N LYS A 115 4.04 -5.67 -8.97
CA LYS A 115 3.74 -5.39 -10.38
C LYS A 115 4.88 -5.84 -11.27
N GLN A 116 4.57 -6.34 -12.46
CA GLN A 116 5.58 -6.59 -13.49
C GLN A 116 6.05 -5.29 -14.12
N GLY A 117 7.31 -5.27 -14.51
CA GLY A 117 7.94 -4.15 -15.18
C GLY A 117 7.44 -3.95 -16.59
N ASN A 118 7.49 -2.69 -17.03
CA ASN A 118 7.13 -2.32 -18.37
C ASN A 118 8.25 -2.65 -19.35
N TRP A 119 7.87 -3.19 -20.49
CA TRP A 119 8.79 -3.39 -21.60
C TRP A 119 9.13 -2.05 -22.25
N VAL A 120 10.41 -1.68 -22.20
CA VAL A 120 10.95 -0.50 -22.90
C VAL A 120 11.66 -0.97 -24.17
N PRO A 121 11.28 -0.48 -25.37
CA PRO A 121 11.81 -0.98 -26.64
C PRO A 121 13.33 -0.86 -26.83
N TYR A 122 13.97 0.14 -26.21
CA TYR A 122 15.42 0.33 -26.25
C TYR A 122 15.90 1.22 -25.11
N GLU A 123 17.16 1.02 -24.70
CA GLU A 123 17.84 1.86 -23.73
C GLU A 123 18.24 3.19 -24.39
N LEU A 124 17.73 4.30 -23.83
CA LEU A 124 18.04 5.64 -24.32
C LEU A 124 19.35 6.13 -23.73
N LYS A 125 20.24 6.67 -24.57
CA LYS A 125 21.43 7.38 -24.07
C LYS A 125 21.01 8.73 -23.49
N PRO A 126 21.75 9.30 -22.52
CA PRO A 126 21.41 10.59 -21.91
C PRO A 126 21.15 11.69 -22.94
N ARG A 127 21.98 11.75 -23.99
CA ARG A 127 21.79 12.67 -25.12
C ARG A 127 20.45 12.49 -25.83
N ASP A 128 20.03 11.24 -26.06
CA ASP A 128 18.74 10.97 -26.72
C ASP A 128 17.56 11.33 -25.81
N VAL A 129 17.72 11.22 -24.48
CA VAL A 129 16.72 11.68 -23.51
C VAL A 129 16.57 13.20 -23.57
N GLU A 130 17.67 13.95 -23.50
CA GLU A 130 17.67 15.42 -23.59
C GLU A 130 17.03 15.90 -24.88
N TRP A 131 17.43 15.33 -26.02
CA TRP A 131 16.87 15.68 -27.32
C TRP A 131 15.37 15.38 -27.41
N ARG A 132 14.91 14.25 -26.85
CA ARG A 132 13.48 13.90 -26.82
C ARG A 132 12.70 14.86 -25.92
N LEU A 133 13.22 15.18 -24.74
CA LEU A 133 12.59 16.11 -23.81
C LEU A 133 12.42 17.47 -24.48
N PHE A 134 13.50 18.01 -25.05
CA PHE A 134 13.48 19.28 -25.76
C PHE A 134 12.48 19.29 -26.92
N ALA A 135 12.48 18.26 -27.77
CA ALA A 135 11.53 18.17 -28.87
C ALA A 135 10.07 18.13 -28.39
N CYS A 136 9.79 17.39 -27.31
CA CYS A 136 8.47 17.33 -26.70
C CYS A 136 8.04 18.68 -26.13
N GLU A 137 8.92 19.40 -25.43
CA GLU A 137 8.63 20.73 -24.87
C GLU A 137 8.26 21.72 -25.98
N GLN A 138 9.02 21.74 -27.07
CA GLN A 138 8.77 22.61 -28.21
C GLN A 138 7.42 22.30 -28.88
N LEU A 139 7.09 21.02 -29.05
CA LEU A 139 5.81 20.60 -29.61
C LEU A 139 4.64 20.92 -28.67
N LEU A 140 4.82 20.75 -27.36
CA LEU A 140 3.81 21.06 -26.35
C LEU A 140 3.53 22.57 -26.31
N GLU A 141 4.57 23.39 -26.34
CA GLU A 141 4.45 24.86 -26.38
C GLU A 141 3.72 25.32 -27.64
N ARG A 142 4.07 24.75 -28.80
CA ARG A 142 3.37 25.02 -30.06
C ARG A 142 1.89 24.63 -29.99
N GLN A 143 1.58 23.48 -29.39
CA GLN A 143 0.21 22.99 -29.24
C GLN A 143 -0.62 23.90 -28.34
N ARG A 144 -0.04 24.40 -27.25
CA ARG A 144 -0.67 25.35 -26.33
C ARG A 144 -1.01 26.68 -27.01
N ARG A 145 -0.11 27.18 -27.87
CA ARG A 145 -0.34 28.44 -28.60
C ARG A 145 -1.43 28.30 -29.65
N LYS A 146 -1.34 27.26 -30.49
CA LYS A 146 -2.34 26.99 -31.52
C LYS A 146 -2.39 25.50 -31.79
N GLY A 147 -3.52 24.89 -31.46
CA GLY A 147 -3.74 23.46 -31.68
C GLY A 147 -3.47 23.07 -33.13
N PHE A 148 -2.47 22.23 -33.37
CA PHE A 148 -2.03 21.87 -34.72
C PHE A 148 -2.21 20.39 -35.05
N LEU A 149 -2.67 19.58 -34.09
CA LEU A 149 -2.90 18.14 -34.27
C LEU A 149 -3.84 17.82 -35.45
N HIS A 150 -4.84 18.65 -35.72
CA HIS A 150 -5.78 18.49 -36.84
C HIS A 150 -5.13 18.60 -38.22
N ARG A 151 -3.87 19.09 -38.30
CA ARG A 151 -3.10 19.23 -39.54
C ARG A 151 -2.03 18.15 -39.70
N ILE A 152 -1.85 17.29 -38.70
CA ILE A 152 -0.82 16.26 -38.73
C ILE A 152 -1.31 15.08 -39.55
N VAL A 153 -0.53 14.68 -40.54
CA VAL A 153 -0.68 13.41 -41.24
C VAL A 153 0.52 12.54 -40.86
N THR A 154 0.27 11.39 -40.24
CA THR A 154 1.32 10.43 -39.86
C THR A 154 1.45 9.33 -40.91
N LYS A 155 2.68 8.93 -41.23
CA LYS A 155 2.98 7.75 -42.04
C LYS A 155 4.10 6.96 -41.38
N ASN A 156 3.90 5.66 -41.21
CA ASN A 156 4.78 4.82 -40.41
C ASN A 156 5.78 4.14 -41.35
N GLY A 157 7.00 4.70 -41.40
CA GLY A 157 8.14 4.17 -42.16
C GLY A 157 9.38 5.06 -42.05
N PHE A 158 9.23 6.38 -42.15
CA PHE A 158 10.23 7.42 -41.85
C PHE A 158 9.45 8.72 -41.61
N ILE A 159 9.49 9.29 -40.41
CA ILE A 159 8.76 10.54 -40.13
C ILE A 159 9.53 11.70 -40.77
N THR A 160 8.93 12.35 -41.77
CA THR A 160 9.32 13.70 -42.20
C THR A 160 8.15 14.61 -41.90
N ILE A 161 8.32 15.52 -40.94
CA ILE A 161 7.37 16.62 -40.75
C ILE A 161 7.72 17.65 -41.81
N THR A 162 7.05 17.63 -42.96
CA THR A 162 7.09 18.78 -43.87
C THR A 162 6.04 19.77 -43.42
N PRO A 163 6.40 21.01 -43.03
CA PRO A 163 5.40 22.06 -42.87
C PRO A 163 4.75 22.26 -44.25
N SER A 164 3.41 22.21 -44.33
CA SER A 164 2.71 22.71 -45.50
C SER A 164 3.19 24.14 -45.73
N THR A 165 3.72 24.39 -46.91
CA THR A 165 4.29 25.66 -47.36
C THR A 165 3.34 26.80 -47.08
N GLU A 166 3.54 27.47 -45.94
CA GLU A 166 3.09 28.82 -45.59
C GLU A 166 3.44 29.02 -44.13
N ASN A 167 4.64 29.58 -43.92
CA ASN A 167 4.98 30.61 -42.94
C ASN A 167 6.43 30.47 -42.49
N HIS A 168 7.13 31.59 -42.66
CA HIS A 168 8.55 31.84 -42.44
C HIS A 168 9.02 31.40 -41.05
N GLY A 169 10.10 30.63 -41.01
CA GLY A 169 10.74 30.13 -39.80
C GLY A 169 11.26 28.71 -40.00
N GLU A 170 12.31 28.56 -40.79
CA GLU A 170 12.98 27.28 -41.02
C GLU A 170 13.59 26.74 -39.72
N PHE A 171 13.09 25.60 -39.24
CA PHE A 171 13.88 24.66 -38.45
C PHE A 171 13.71 23.27 -39.08
N PRO A 172 14.74 22.73 -39.76
CA PRO A 172 14.68 21.38 -40.28
C PRO A 172 14.72 20.39 -39.11
N ILE A 173 13.59 19.74 -38.82
CA ILE A 173 13.57 18.59 -37.91
C ILE A 173 14.12 17.39 -38.69
N MET A 174 15.43 17.27 -38.76
CA MET A 174 16.08 16.05 -39.23
C MET A 174 16.09 15.02 -38.10
N LEU A 175 15.18 14.05 -38.15
CA LEU A 175 15.33 12.82 -37.38
C LEU A 175 16.45 11.98 -38.01
N PRO A 176 17.49 11.57 -37.25
CA PRO A 176 18.59 10.83 -37.83
C PRO A 176 18.14 9.43 -38.27
N ARG A 177 18.44 9.11 -39.52
CA ARG A 177 18.38 7.75 -40.07
C ARG A 177 19.55 6.95 -39.49
N ARG A 178 19.32 6.17 -38.44
CA ARG A 178 20.26 5.13 -38.00
C ARG A 178 19.66 3.75 -38.23
N ARG A 179 20.42 2.94 -38.97
CA ARG A 179 20.11 1.54 -39.27
C ARG A 179 19.86 0.78 -37.98
N GLN A 180 18.85 -0.09 -38.00
CA GLN A 180 18.72 -1.18 -37.04
C GLN A 180 20.01 -1.99 -37.06
N THR A 181 20.79 -1.89 -35.99
CA THR A 181 21.81 -2.88 -35.66
C THR A 181 21.58 -3.29 -34.23
N GLU A 182 21.30 -4.59 -34.10
CA GLU A 182 21.43 -5.43 -32.92
C GLU A 182 20.45 -5.19 -31.78
N TYR A 183 19.43 -6.05 -31.78
CA TYR A 183 18.64 -6.45 -30.62
C TYR A 183 19.58 -7.04 -29.55
N SER A 184 20.11 -6.20 -28.69
CA SER A 184 20.88 -6.64 -27.52
C SER A 184 19.95 -6.79 -26.32
N ARG A 185 19.86 -8.04 -25.88
CA ARG A 185 19.19 -8.54 -24.69
C ARG A 185 19.67 -7.82 -23.44
N LEU A 186 18.76 -7.14 -22.74
CA LEU A 186 18.68 -7.19 -21.28
C LEU A 186 17.21 -7.35 -20.92
N GLN A 187 16.83 -8.62 -20.82
CA GLN A 187 15.54 -9.11 -20.33
C GLN A 187 15.55 -9.04 -18.80
N GLY A 188 14.64 -8.27 -18.22
CA GLY A 188 14.27 -8.38 -16.82
C GLY A 188 12.78 -8.21 -16.69
N HIS A 189 12.06 -9.30 -16.41
CA HIS A 189 10.72 -9.25 -15.81
C HIS A 189 10.89 -8.69 -14.41
N ALA A 190 11.09 -7.38 -14.31
CA ALA A 190 11.45 -6.74 -13.09
C ALA A 190 10.17 -6.57 -12.26
N LEU A 191 10.08 -7.23 -11.11
CA LEU A 191 8.89 -7.16 -10.25
C LEU A 191 9.10 -6.02 -9.25
N TYR A 192 8.21 -5.03 -9.25
CA TYR A 192 8.26 -3.88 -8.35
C TYR A 192 7.22 -4.03 -7.25
N LEU A 193 7.57 -3.62 -6.02
CA LEU A 193 6.60 -3.47 -4.94
C LEU A 193 6.17 -2.00 -4.85
N MET A 194 4.93 -1.72 -5.24
CA MET A 194 4.40 -0.36 -5.32
C MET A 194 3.43 -0.08 -4.17
N GLY A 195 3.70 0.99 -3.42
CA GLY A 195 2.79 1.52 -2.39
C GLY A 195 1.54 2.21 -2.96
N PRO A 196 0.57 2.59 -2.12
CA PRO A 196 -0.69 3.22 -2.56
C PRO A 196 -0.51 4.48 -3.40
N ALA A 197 0.42 5.36 -3.03
CA ALA A 197 0.67 6.63 -3.73
C ALA A 197 1.14 6.43 -5.19
N TRP A 198 1.88 5.36 -5.45
CA TRP A 198 2.41 5.03 -6.76
C TRP A 198 1.40 4.33 -7.69
N ARG A 199 0.21 3.98 -7.18
CA ARG A 199 -0.83 3.34 -8.00
C ARG A 199 -1.46 4.28 -9.01
N SER A 200 -1.45 5.57 -8.74
CA SER A 200 -2.09 6.62 -9.55
C SER A 200 -1.18 7.24 -10.61
N VAL A 201 0.09 6.85 -10.67
CA VAL A 201 1.12 7.48 -11.52
C VAL A 201 1.42 6.67 -12.80
N LEU A 202 0.86 5.47 -12.94
CA LEU A 202 1.00 4.58 -14.11
C LEU A 202 -0.36 4.09 -14.58
#